data_AF-A0A2K3E759-F1
#
_entry.id   AF-A0A2K3E759-F1
#
_cell.length_a   1.000
_cell.length_b   1.000
_cell.length_c   1.000
_cell.angle_alpha   90.00
_cell.angle_beta   90.00
_cell.angle_gamma   90.00
#
_symmetry.space_group_name_H-M   'P 1'
#
loop_
_entity.id
_entity.type
_entity.pdbx_description
1 polymer ?
#
loop_
_entity_poly.entity_id
_entity_poly.type
_entity_poly.pdbx_seq_one_letter_code
_entity_poly.pdbx_strand_id
1 'polypeptide(L)'
;MATEPAGPVGLHHYYAAVGNREAKLATLLELLQALQATTNPRHLAICCSARDTLDAVVHALLQTRAFAVTAIHSDLTEKERELAITNFRRGAFGPAAAATSGSAGPPAAGGGASGPSVGSATGSLRERGGLDAGAAREVEQLPCVLATTDVCLKALPKDLLPVGVSLVVEYELPPSKELYSRRMQTLFGGGKDRRAQRCVVVDMVEAGAVGAFRALEGFAASPVLEMPVRVEDMFTARS
;
A
#
# COMPACT_ATOMS: atom_id res chain seq x y z
N MET A 1 37.49 -11.55 15.61
CA MET A 1 37.22 -11.49 14.16
C MET A 1 36.17 -12.55 13.84
N ALA A 2 34.90 -12.19 13.94
CA ALA A 2 33.82 -13.02 13.44
C ALA A 2 33.43 -12.43 12.08
N THR A 3 33.70 -13.17 11.02
CA THR A 3 33.20 -12.86 9.68
C THR A 3 31.71 -13.14 9.69
N GLU A 4 30.91 -12.09 9.87
CA GLU A 4 29.47 -12.11 9.61
C GLU A 4 29.26 -12.54 8.15
N PRO A 5 28.41 -13.53 7.87
CA PRO A 5 28.10 -13.89 6.50
C PRO A 5 27.39 -12.69 5.86
N ALA A 6 27.93 -12.22 4.74
CA ALA A 6 27.30 -11.21 3.91
C ALA A 6 25.96 -11.76 3.40
N GLY A 7 24.91 -11.58 4.20
CA GLY A 7 23.53 -11.74 3.78
C GLY A 7 23.26 -10.83 2.57
N PRO A 8 22.25 -11.15 1.76
CA PRO A 8 21.89 -10.38 0.58
C PRO A 8 21.66 -8.93 1.01
N VAL A 9 22.58 -8.10 0.54
CA VAL A 9 22.80 -6.72 0.98
C VAL A 9 21.50 -5.93 0.95
N GLY A 10 21.04 -5.46 2.11
CA GLY A 10 19.98 -4.45 2.24
C GLY A 10 18.56 -4.94 2.54
N LEU A 11 18.32 -6.25 2.70
CA LEU A 11 17.02 -6.79 3.14
C LEU A 11 17.06 -7.20 4.61
N HIS A 12 16.19 -6.62 5.42
CA HIS A 12 15.99 -6.97 6.82
C HIS A 12 14.68 -7.71 6.97
N HIS A 13 14.73 -8.93 7.51
CA HIS A 13 13.59 -9.83 7.56
C HIS A 13 13.18 -10.07 9.01
N TYR A 14 11.91 -9.82 9.30
CA TYR A 14 11.33 -9.99 10.61
C TYR A 14 10.05 -10.80 10.54
N TYR A 15 9.67 -11.42 11.65
CA TYR A 15 8.36 -12.03 11.82
C TYR A 15 7.61 -11.46 13.02
N ALA A 16 6.30 -11.33 12.87
CA ALA A 16 5.34 -11.02 13.91
C ALA A 16 4.53 -12.27 14.23
N ALA A 17 4.68 -12.78 15.46
CA ALA A 17 3.86 -13.90 15.93
C ALA A 17 2.43 -13.43 16.21
N VAL A 18 1.45 -14.10 15.62
CA VAL A 18 0.03 -13.81 15.77
C VAL A 18 -0.68 -15.04 16.31
N GLY A 19 -1.54 -14.86 17.32
CA GLY A 19 -2.23 -15.97 17.98
C GLY A 19 -3.12 -16.78 17.03
N ASN A 20 -3.93 -16.12 16.21
CA ASN A 20 -4.82 -16.76 15.27
C ASN A 20 -5.05 -15.88 14.02
N ARG A 21 -5.71 -16.44 13.01
CA ARG A 21 -6.01 -15.73 11.75
C ARG A 21 -6.91 -14.50 11.95
N GLU A 22 -7.79 -14.53 12.95
CA GLU A 22 -8.71 -13.42 13.24
C GLU A 22 -7.97 -12.21 13.82
N ALA A 23 -6.94 -12.44 14.65
CA ALA A 23 -6.12 -11.40 15.25
C ALA A 23 -5.16 -10.74 14.25
N LYS A 24 -4.86 -11.38 13.11
CA LYS A 24 -3.92 -10.84 12.11
C LYS A 24 -4.28 -9.44 11.65
N LEU A 25 -5.56 -9.19 11.39
CA LEU A 25 -6.00 -7.87 10.93
C LEU A 25 -5.76 -6.81 11.99
N ALA A 26 -6.07 -7.09 13.25
CA ALA A 26 -5.83 -6.17 14.36
C ALA A 26 -4.33 -5.88 14.52
N THR A 27 -3.49 -6.92 14.56
CA THR A 27 -2.03 -6.78 14.66
C THR A 27 -1.44 -6.02 13.48
N LEU A 28 -1.95 -6.21 12.26
CA LEU A 28 -1.52 -5.47 11.08
C LEU A 28 -1.80 -3.97 11.25
N LEU A 29 -3.01 -3.61 11.69
CA LEU A 29 -3.39 -2.21 11.89
C LEU A 29 -2.55 -1.56 12.99
N GLU A 30 -2.32 -2.25 14.11
CA GLU A 30 -1.46 -1.79 15.20
C GLU A 30 -0.02 -1.55 14.71
N LEU A 31 0.53 -2.49 13.94
CA LEU A 31 1.86 -2.34 13.34
C LEU A 31 1.94 -1.10 12.43
N LEU A 32 0.98 -0.94 11.51
CA LEU A 32 0.97 0.19 10.58
C LEU A 32 0.81 1.54 11.30
N GLN A 33 -0.01 1.60 12.35
CA GLN A 33 -0.17 2.79 13.19
C GLN A 33 1.12 3.12 13.94
N ALA A 34 1.78 2.12 14.53
CA ALA A 34 3.06 2.31 15.20
C ALA A 34 4.14 2.84 14.25
N LEU A 35 4.19 2.28 13.02
CA LEU A 35 5.12 2.71 11.98
C LEU A 35 4.85 4.13 11.48
N GLN A 36 3.57 4.49 11.32
CA GLN A 36 3.17 5.86 10.97
C GLN A 36 3.63 6.86 12.03
N ALA A 37 3.50 6.51 13.31
CA ALA A 37 3.87 7.39 14.42
C ALA A 37 5.38 7.60 14.57
N THR A 38 6.21 6.59 14.28
CA THR A 38 7.65 6.63 14.58
C THR A 38 8.54 6.83 13.35
N THR A 39 8.22 6.15 12.25
CA THR A 39 9.11 6.05 11.08
C THR A 39 8.56 6.82 9.87
N ASN A 40 7.24 7.02 9.83
CA ASN A 40 6.50 7.61 8.71
C ASN A 40 6.96 7.11 7.32
N PRO A 41 6.91 5.79 7.08
CA PRO A 41 7.31 5.21 5.80
C PRO A 41 6.34 5.66 4.70
N ARG A 42 6.86 6.28 3.63
CA ARG A 42 6.01 6.81 2.55
C ARG A 42 5.30 5.73 1.72
N HIS A 43 5.97 4.61 1.46
CA HIS A 43 5.50 3.57 0.55
C HIS A 43 5.65 2.18 1.18
N LEU A 44 4.51 1.54 1.39
CA LEU A 44 4.34 0.26 2.06
C LEU A 44 3.61 -0.69 1.11
N ALA A 45 3.90 -2.00 1.18
CA ALA A 45 3.09 -3.01 0.51
C ALA A 45 2.61 -4.09 1.47
N ILE A 46 1.43 -4.64 1.20
CA ILE A 46 0.83 -5.75 1.91
C ILE A 46 0.51 -6.84 0.89
N CYS A 47 1.05 -8.03 1.11
CA CYS A 47 0.85 -9.18 0.24
C CYS A 47 -0.12 -10.18 0.85
N CYS A 48 -1.22 -10.43 0.14
CA CYS A 48 -2.23 -11.43 0.49
C CYS A 48 -2.22 -12.56 -0.56
N SER A 49 -2.53 -13.79 -0.14
CA SER A 49 -2.62 -14.94 -1.05
C SER A 49 -4.00 -15.04 -1.68
N ALA A 50 -5.06 -14.67 -0.94
CA ALA A 50 -6.45 -14.70 -1.41
C ALA A 50 -7.05 -13.29 -1.59
N ARG A 51 -8.03 -13.18 -2.51
CA ARG A 51 -8.75 -11.93 -2.77
C ARG A 51 -9.65 -11.52 -1.61
N ASP A 52 -10.40 -12.46 -1.02
CA ASP A 52 -11.31 -12.12 0.09
C ASP A 52 -10.53 -11.53 1.27
N THR A 53 -9.33 -12.06 1.53
CA THR A 53 -8.38 -11.53 2.53
C THR A 53 -7.91 -10.12 2.15
N LEU A 54 -7.53 -9.90 0.89
CA LEU A 54 -7.14 -8.60 0.37
C LEU A 54 -8.27 -7.56 0.58
N ASP A 55 -9.49 -7.89 0.18
CA ASP A 55 -10.63 -6.99 0.25
C ASP A 55 -10.99 -6.65 1.71
N ALA A 56 -10.88 -7.61 2.63
CA ALA A 56 -11.04 -7.38 4.06
C ALA A 56 -9.97 -6.42 4.63
N VAL A 57 -8.69 -6.63 4.26
CA VAL A 57 -7.59 -5.74 4.67
C VAL A 57 -7.77 -4.33 4.12
N VAL A 58 -8.09 -4.21 2.82
CA VAL A 58 -8.34 -2.93 2.16
C VAL A 58 -9.51 -2.20 2.80
N HIS A 59 -10.62 -2.90 3.05
CA HIS A 59 -11.77 -2.32 3.72
C HIS A 59 -11.40 -1.76 5.10
N ALA A 60 -10.68 -2.52 5.92
CA ALA A 60 -10.25 -2.09 7.24
C ALA A 60 -9.30 -0.87 7.19
N LEU A 61 -8.32 -0.87 6.27
CA LEU A 61 -7.42 0.26 6.09
C LEU A 61 -8.18 1.53 5.67
N LEU A 62 -9.16 1.42 4.78
CA LEU A 62 -9.99 2.56 4.36
C LEU A 62 -10.82 3.13 5.52
N GLN A 63 -11.27 2.29 6.47
CA GLN A 63 -11.99 2.77 7.66
C GLN A 63 -11.10 3.61 8.57
N THR A 64 -9.81 3.31 8.65
CA THR A 64 -8.88 4.05 9.53
C THR A 64 -8.65 5.49 9.08
N ARG A 65 -8.82 5.77 7.78
CA ARG A 65 -8.51 7.06 7.12
C ARG A 65 -7.09 7.59 7.38
N ALA A 66 -6.20 6.72 7.84
CA ALA A 66 -4.82 7.06 8.18
C ALA A 66 -3.84 6.77 7.03
N PHE A 67 -4.31 6.07 5.99
CA PHE A 67 -3.49 5.58 4.88
C PHE A 67 -4.12 5.88 3.53
N ALA A 68 -3.29 6.17 2.52
CA ALA A 68 -3.70 6.20 1.13
C ALA A 68 -3.57 4.79 0.53
N VAL A 69 -4.69 4.08 0.43
CA VAL A 69 -4.71 2.65 0.03
C VAL A 69 -4.87 2.50 -1.47
N THR A 70 -4.02 1.67 -2.08
CA THR A 70 -4.13 1.21 -3.47
C THR A 70 -4.24 -0.30 -3.46
N ALA A 71 -5.27 -0.88 -4.06
CA ALA A 71 -5.43 -2.32 -4.15
C ALA A 71 -5.20 -2.80 -5.58
N ILE A 72 -4.47 -3.90 -5.75
CA ILE A 72 -4.29 -4.57 -7.04
C ILE A 72 -4.68 -6.04 -6.92
N HIS A 73 -5.78 -6.40 -7.59
CA HIS A 73 -6.33 -7.75 -7.68
C HIS A 73 -6.57 -8.18 -9.13
N SER A 74 -6.95 -9.45 -9.33
CA SER A 74 -7.06 -10.10 -10.65
C SER A 74 -8.04 -9.43 -11.62
N ASP A 75 -9.09 -8.80 -11.10
CA ASP A 75 -10.15 -8.21 -11.93
C ASP A 75 -9.76 -6.89 -12.61
N LEU A 76 -8.66 -6.26 -12.19
CA LEU A 76 -8.18 -5.05 -12.83
C LEU A 76 -7.54 -5.39 -14.18
N THR A 77 -7.87 -4.62 -15.20
CA THR A 77 -7.21 -4.67 -16.50
C THR A 77 -5.75 -4.23 -16.40
N GLU A 78 -4.93 -4.57 -17.39
CA GLU A 78 -3.51 -4.16 -17.41
C GLU A 78 -3.32 -2.65 -17.25
N LYS A 79 -4.12 -1.86 -17.98
CA LYS A 79 -4.11 -0.39 -17.89
C LYS A 79 -4.48 0.13 -16.50
N GLU A 80 -5.45 -0.51 -15.83
CA GLU A 80 -5.84 -0.12 -14.48
C GLU A 80 -4.75 -0.45 -13.46
N ARG A 81 -4.06 -1.59 -13.61
CA ARG A 81 -2.91 -1.94 -12.76
C ARG A 81 -1.76 -0.95 -12.93
N GLU A 82 -1.46 -0.57 -14.17
CA GLU A 82 -0.43 0.44 -14.49
C GLU A 82 -0.74 1.79 -13.84
N LEU A 83 -1.99 2.23 -13.98
CA LEU A 83 -2.45 3.49 -13.40
C LEU A 83 -2.39 3.43 -11.86
N ALA A 84 -2.80 2.32 -11.25
CA ALA A 84 -2.75 2.11 -9.81
C ALA A 84 -1.32 2.24 -9.26
N ILE A 85 -0.33 1.58 -9.88
CA ILE A 85 1.08 1.68 -9.49
C ILE A 85 1.62 3.11 -9.69
N THR A 86 1.27 3.75 -10.80
CA THR A 86 1.70 5.12 -11.10
C THR A 86 1.19 6.11 -10.03
N ASN A 87 -0.08 6.00 -9.65
CA ASN A 87 -0.68 6.84 -8.62
C ASN A 87 -0.10 6.53 -7.23
N PHE A 88 0.16 5.26 -6.92
CA PHE A 88 0.81 4.83 -5.67
C PHE A 88 2.18 5.49 -5.51
N ARG A 89 3.01 5.48 -6.57
CA ARG A 89 4.34 6.12 -6.57
C ARG A 89 4.26 7.64 -6.37
N ARG A 90 3.24 8.29 -6.92
CA ARG A 90 3.03 9.75 -6.79
C ARG A 90 2.41 10.14 -5.44
N GLY A 91 1.91 9.19 -4.66
CA GLY A 91 1.13 9.46 -3.45
C GLY A 91 -0.17 10.21 -3.73
N ALA A 92 -0.70 10.07 -4.94
CA ALA A 92 -1.85 10.83 -5.40
C ALA A 92 -3.12 9.98 -5.34
N PHE A 93 -3.81 9.99 -4.20
CA PHE A 93 -5.16 9.42 -4.10
C PHE A 93 -6.09 10.22 -3.17
N GLY A 94 -7.16 10.75 -3.78
CA GLY A 94 -8.46 10.99 -3.16
C GLY A 94 -9.42 9.83 -3.52
N PRO A 95 -10.61 9.73 -2.90
CA PRO A 95 -11.45 8.54 -2.95
C PRO A 95 -11.98 8.27 -4.37
N ALA A 96 -11.32 7.36 -5.08
CA ALA A 96 -11.69 6.92 -6.43
C ALA A 96 -12.15 5.47 -6.39
N ALA A 97 -13.33 5.22 -5.81
CA ALA A 97 -14.04 3.93 -5.94
C ALA A 97 -15.54 4.09 -5.60
N ALA A 98 -16.24 4.95 -6.33
CA ALA A 98 -17.71 4.96 -6.40
C ALA A 98 -18.13 5.48 -7.78
N ALA A 99 -17.84 4.71 -8.83
CA ALA A 99 -18.40 4.94 -10.15
C ALA A 99 -18.87 3.60 -10.73
N THR A 100 -19.98 3.11 -10.19
CA THR A 100 -20.76 2.03 -10.80
C THR A 100 -21.58 2.60 -11.95
N SER A 101 -21.33 2.08 -13.14
CA SER A 101 -22.29 1.88 -14.25
C SER A 101 -23.20 3.05 -14.65
N GLY A 102 -22.78 3.83 -15.65
CA GLY A 102 -23.66 4.63 -16.50
C GLY A 102 -23.58 4.14 -17.94
N SER A 103 -24.52 3.31 -18.37
CA SER A 103 -24.65 2.87 -19.76
C SER A 103 -25.08 4.04 -20.65
N ALA A 104 -24.25 4.36 -21.65
CA ALA A 104 -24.54 5.32 -22.69
C ALA A 104 -25.67 4.82 -23.62
N GLY A 105 -26.74 5.60 -23.74
CA GLY A 105 -27.71 5.55 -24.84
C GLY A 105 -27.47 6.74 -25.79
N PRO A 106 -27.71 6.60 -27.11
CA PRO A 106 -27.25 7.53 -28.12
C PRO A 106 -28.08 8.83 -28.22
N PRO A 107 -27.54 9.93 -28.80
CA PRO A 107 -28.26 11.19 -28.94
C PRO A 107 -29.12 11.22 -30.21
N ALA A 108 -30.39 11.60 -30.06
CA ALA A 108 -31.28 11.97 -31.16
C ALA A 108 -31.54 13.49 -31.15
N ALA A 109 -31.63 14.03 -32.35
CA ALA A 109 -31.62 15.44 -32.73
C ALA A 109 -32.85 16.27 -32.31
N GLY A 110 -32.67 17.60 -32.31
CA GLY A 110 -33.67 18.52 -32.89
C GLY A 110 -34.17 19.67 -32.03
N GLY A 111 -33.79 20.90 -32.42
CA GLY A 111 -34.76 21.99 -32.70
C GLY A 111 -35.22 22.93 -31.57
N GLY A 112 -34.70 24.16 -31.58
CA GLY A 112 -35.52 25.36 -31.85
C GLY A 112 -36.26 26.11 -30.72
N ALA A 113 -35.92 27.42 -30.64
CA ALA A 113 -36.78 28.59 -30.34
C ALA A 113 -36.93 29.12 -28.89
N SER A 114 -36.17 30.20 -28.62
CA SER A 114 -36.57 31.57 -28.24
C SER A 114 -37.84 31.86 -27.41
N GLY A 115 -37.67 32.64 -26.33
CA GLY A 115 -38.73 33.47 -25.71
C GLY A 115 -38.41 33.99 -24.29
N PRO A 116 -38.45 35.32 -23.99
CA PRO A 116 -37.91 35.90 -22.74
C PRO A 116 -38.99 36.45 -21.76
N SER A 117 -38.64 36.73 -20.49
CA SER A 117 -39.16 37.83 -19.61
C SER A 117 -38.76 37.62 -18.13
N VAL A 118 -37.85 38.43 -17.59
CA VAL A 118 -38.02 39.59 -16.67
C VAL A 118 -38.66 39.33 -15.29
N GLY A 119 -37.94 39.71 -14.23
CA GLY A 119 -38.45 39.82 -12.85
C GLY A 119 -37.34 40.15 -11.86
N SER A 120 -37.30 41.40 -11.41
CA SER A 120 -36.28 42.03 -10.54
C SER A 120 -36.67 42.00 -9.06
N ALA A 121 -35.69 41.92 -8.14
CA ALA A 121 -35.71 42.53 -6.80
C ALA A 121 -34.35 42.27 -6.10
N THR A 122 -33.42 43.23 -6.10
CA THR A 122 -33.14 44.20 -5.01
C THR A 122 -32.86 43.59 -3.63
N GLY A 123 -31.61 43.76 -3.15
CA GLY A 123 -31.21 43.46 -1.78
C GLY A 123 -29.73 43.72 -1.53
N SER A 124 -29.40 44.99 -1.27
CA SER A 124 -28.09 45.49 -0.83
C SER A 124 -27.74 44.98 0.58
N LEU A 125 -26.48 44.62 0.86
CA LEU A 125 -25.58 45.40 1.73
C LEU A 125 -24.37 44.55 2.21
N ARG A 126 -23.19 45.12 1.96
CA ARG A 126 -21.85 44.89 2.55
C ARG A 126 -21.77 44.09 3.85
N GLU A 127 -20.76 43.24 3.93
CA GLU A 127 -19.78 43.26 5.04
C GLU A 127 -18.39 42.83 4.57
N ARG A 128 -17.39 43.40 5.25
CA ARG A 128 -15.95 43.27 5.03
C ARG A 128 -15.43 41.99 5.66
N GLY A 129 -14.44 41.39 5.02
CA GLY A 129 -13.54 40.40 5.59
C GLY A 129 -12.77 39.78 4.42
N GLY A 130 -11.54 40.17 4.14
CA GLY A 130 -10.44 40.07 5.09
C GLY A 130 -9.80 38.71 4.90
N LEU A 131 -8.81 38.66 3.99
CA LEU A 131 -7.64 37.79 4.02
C LEU A 131 -7.76 36.48 4.80
N ASP A 132 -7.95 35.36 4.09
CA ASP A 132 -7.43 34.06 4.53
C ASP A 132 -6.81 33.31 3.35
N ALA A 133 -5.73 33.92 2.82
CA ALA A 133 -4.63 33.15 2.27
C ALA A 133 -3.86 32.56 3.47
N GLY A 134 -4.24 31.35 3.92
CA GLY A 134 -3.71 30.90 5.21
C GLY A 134 -4.05 29.50 5.69
N ALA A 135 -4.45 28.58 4.81
CA ALA A 135 -4.36 27.16 5.14
C ALA A 135 -4.13 26.35 3.86
N ALA A 136 -2.96 26.54 3.26
CA ALA A 136 -2.28 25.36 2.75
C ALA A 136 -2.14 24.46 3.97
N ARG A 137 -3.15 23.61 4.22
CA ARG A 137 -3.00 22.43 5.05
C ARG A 137 -1.66 21.88 4.62
N GLU A 138 -0.70 21.76 5.54
CA GLU A 138 0.29 20.73 5.39
C GLU A 138 -0.54 19.49 5.05
N VAL A 139 -0.55 19.13 3.77
CA VAL A 139 -1.15 17.89 3.34
C VAL A 139 -0.17 16.91 3.91
N GLU A 140 -0.38 16.54 5.17
CA GLU A 140 0.32 15.46 5.83
C GLU A 140 0.16 14.29 4.88
N GLN A 141 1.24 14.00 4.14
CA GLN A 141 1.19 13.04 3.05
C GLN A 141 0.98 11.69 3.72
N LEU A 142 -0.26 11.21 3.70
CA LEU A 142 -0.60 9.93 4.31
C LEU A 142 0.31 8.85 3.72
N PRO A 143 0.81 7.91 4.55
CA PRO A 143 1.56 6.78 4.06
C PRO A 143 0.75 6.03 3.00
N CYS A 144 1.38 5.74 1.87
CA CYS A 144 0.76 5.02 0.78
C CYS A 144 0.93 3.52 1.01
N VAL A 145 -0.19 2.79 0.98
CA VAL A 145 -0.23 1.33 1.18
C VAL A 145 -0.70 0.66 -0.10
N LEU A 146 0.14 -0.20 -0.69
CA LEU A 146 -0.20 -1.07 -1.80
C LEU A 146 -0.62 -2.45 -1.30
N ALA A 147 -1.90 -2.78 -1.35
CA ALA A 147 -2.38 -4.13 -1.11
C ALA A 147 -2.38 -4.91 -2.43
N THR A 148 -1.79 -6.10 -2.48
CA THR A 148 -1.75 -6.90 -3.72
C THR A 148 -1.75 -8.41 -3.49
N THR A 149 -2.12 -9.16 -4.53
CA THR A 149 -2.03 -10.63 -4.59
C THR A 149 -0.91 -11.11 -5.52
N ASP A 150 -0.45 -12.35 -5.33
CA ASP A 150 0.63 -12.94 -6.13
C ASP A 150 0.36 -12.98 -7.63
N VAL A 151 -0.90 -13.18 -8.00
CA VAL A 151 -1.33 -13.24 -9.41
C VAL A 151 -1.03 -11.91 -10.09
N CYS A 152 -1.26 -10.79 -9.39
CA CYS A 152 -1.06 -9.45 -9.91
C CYS A 152 0.41 -9.10 -10.04
N LEU A 153 1.26 -9.56 -9.11
CA LEU A 153 2.71 -9.31 -9.18
C LEU A 153 3.36 -9.93 -10.43
N LYS A 154 2.81 -11.03 -10.95
CA LYS A 154 3.25 -11.62 -12.22
C LYS A 154 2.80 -10.84 -13.44
N ALA A 155 1.68 -10.13 -13.33
CA ALA A 155 0.99 -9.45 -14.43
C ALA A 155 1.31 -7.95 -14.54
N LEU A 156 2.27 -7.45 -13.74
CA LEU A 156 2.76 -6.08 -13.83
C LEU A 156 3.78 -5.95 -14.96
N PRO A 157 3.72 -4.87 -15.76
CA PRO A 157 4.69 -4.62 -16.82
C PRO A 157 6.06 -4.33 -16.22
N LYS A 158 7.11 -4.78 -16.91
CA LYS A 158 8.50 -4.68 -16.45
C LYS A 158 8.96 -3.22 -16.33
N ASP A 159 8.38 -2.32 -17.08
CA ASP A 159 8.74 -0.90 -17.12
C ASP A 159 8.33 -0.13 -15.85
N LEU A 160 7.36 -0.67 -15.09
CA LEU A 160 6.92 -0.10 -13.82
C LEU A 160 7.62 -0.74 -12.61
N LEU A 161 8.48 -1.74 -12.84
CA LEU A 161 9.24 -2.40 -11.79
C LEU A 161 10.60 -1.69 -11.59
N PRO A 162 11.07 -1.58 -10.35
CA PRO A 162 10.37 -1.96 -9.12
C PRO A 162 9.30 -0.95 -8.69
N VAL A 163 8.34 -1.43 -7.90
CA VAL A 163 7.34 -0.56 -7.25
C VAL A 163 8.03 0.44 -6.32
N GLY A 164 9.11 0.04 -5.65
CA GLY A 164 9.97 0.91 -4.86
C GLY A 164 9.45 1.13 -3.43
N VAL A 165 8.91 0.08 -2.80
CA VAL A 165 8.45 0.16 -1.40
C VAL A 165 9.61 0.03 -0.42
N SER A 166 9.43 0.55 0.79
CA SER A 166 10.42 0.46 1.89
C SER A 166 10.13 -0.68 2.86
N LEU A 167 8.86 -1.07 2.98
CA LEU A 167 8.39 -2.15 3.84
C LEU A 167 7.37 -3.02 3.10
N VAL A 168 7.52 -4.33 3.23
CA VAL A 168 6.54 -5.33 2.78
C VAL A 168 6.04 -6.09 4.01
N VAL A 169 4.72 -6.14 4.18
CA VAL A 169 4.08 -6.99 5.17
C VAL A 169 3.46 -8.19 4.45
N GLU A 170 4.00 -9.36 4.73
CA GLU A 170 3.49 -10.64 4.23
C GLU A 170 2.36 -11.07 5.17
N TYR A 171 1.13 -10.65 4.86
CA TYR A 171 -0.06 -11.00 5.65
C TYR A 171 -0.32 -12.51 5.64
N GLU A 172 -0.02 -13.14 4.50
CA GLU A 172 0.04 -14.58 4.33
C GLU A 172 1.42 -15.00 3.80
N LEU A 173 2.02 -15.97 4.48
CA LEU A 173 3.34 -16.50 4.15
C LEU A 173 3.36 -17.04 2.71
N PRO A 174 4.41 -16.76 1.93
CA PRO A 174 4.51 -17.24 0.56
C PRO A 174 4.71 -18.76 0.57
N PRO A 175 3.90 -19.54 -0.17
CA PRO A 175 3.95 -21.01 -0.11
C PRO A 175 5.16 -21.60 -0.84
N SER A 176 5.90 -20.80 -1.63
CA SER A 176 7.07 -21.27 -2.37
C SER A 176 8.15 -20.20 -2.51
N LYS A 177 9.40 -20.66 -2.68
CA LYS A 177 10.57 -19.80 -2.95
C LYS A 177 10.39 -18.90 -4.17
N GLU A 178 9.72 -19.39 -5.20
CA GLU A 178 9.50 -18.63 -6.44
C GLU A 178 8.60 -17.42 -6.19
N LEU A 179 7.52 -17.59 -5.41
CA LEU A 179 6.62 -16.50 -5.06
C LEU A 179 7.32 -15.48 -4.17
N TYR A 180 8.03 -15.92 -3.13
CA TYR A 180 8.82 -15.03 -2.27
C TYR A 180 9.83 -14.22 -3.09
N SER A 181 10.65 -14.88 -3.92
CA SER A 181 11.65 -14.21 -4.75
C SER A 181 11.01 -13.15 -5.66
N ARG A 182 9.82 -13.48 -6.22
CA ARG A 182 9.06 -12.56 -7.06
C ARG A 182 8.54 -11.36 -6.28
N ARG A 183 7.89 -11.55 -5.10
CA ARG A 183 7.44 -10.47 -4.22
C ARG A 183 8.60 -9.51 -3.93
N MET A 184 9.74 -10.05 -3.53
CA MET A 184 10.92 -9.25 -3.22
C MET A 184 11.48 -8.50 -4.44
N GLN A 185 11.47 -9.12 -5.62
CA GLN A 185 11.98 -8.50 -6.85
C GLN A 185 11.05 -7.41 -7.39
N THR A 186 9.73 -7.62 -7.35
CA THR A 186 8.76 -6.65 -7.88
C THR A 186 8.60 -5.45 -6.96
N LEU A 187 8.60 -5.67 -5.64
CA LEU A 187 8.33 -4.64 -4.65
C LEU A 187 9.57 -3.82 -4.31
N PHE A 188 10.69 -4.48 -4.01
CA PHE A 188 11.95 -3.80 -3.65
C PHE A 188 12.91 -3.58 -4.81
N GLY A 189 12.78 -4.34 -5.90
CA GLY A 189 13.72 -4.28 -7.02
C GLY A 189 14.96 -5.13 -6.86
N GLY A 190 15.97 -4.80 -7.66
CA GLY A 190 17.23 -5.53 -7.71
C GLY A 190 18.16 -5.16 -6.56
N GLY A 191 19.27 -5.90 -6.42
CA GLY A 191 20.24 -5.67 -5.34
C GLY A 191 20.85 -4.26 -5.31
N LYS A 192 20.87 -3.53 -6.43
CA LYS A 192 21.32 -2.13 -6.49
C LYS A 192 20.31 -1.18 -5.84
N ASP A 193 19.02 -1.44 -6.03
CA ASP A 193 17.91 -0.63 -5.47
C ASP A 193 17.76 -0.90 -3.96
N ARG A 194 17.90 -2.16 -3.55
CA ARG A 194 17.92 -2.59 -2.13
C ARG A 194 19.10 -2.05 -1.32
N ARG A 195 20.16 -1.60 -1.99
CA ARG A 195 21.34 -1.02 -1.32
C ARG A 195 21.20 0.48 -1.10
N ALA A 196 20.33 1.15 -1.86
CA ALA A 196 20.09 2.59 -1.74
C ALA A 196 19.10 2.94 -0.62
N GLN A 197 18.20 2.02 -0.28
CA GLN A 197 17.22 2.15 0.80
C GLN A 197 17.14 0.87 1.62
N ARG A 198 16.93 0.97 2.93
CA ARG A 198 16.66 -0.22 3.75
C ARG A 198 15.32 -0.83 3.34
N CYS A 199 15.34 -2.09 2.93
CA CYS A 199 14.15 -2.86 2.63
C CYS A 199 13.82 -3.75 3.83
N VAL A 200 12.63 -3.58 4.39
CA VAL A 200 12.18 -4.35 5.56
C VAL A 200 11.04 -5.28 5.14
N VAL A 201 11.08 -6.52 5.58
CA VAL A 201 10.00 -7.50 5.38
C VAL A 201 9.50 -7.96 6.72
N VAL A 202 8.18 -8.02 6.89
CA VAL A 202 7.52 -8.51 8.10
C VAL A 202 6.55 -9.62 7.74
N ASP A 203 6.83 -10.82 8.23
CA ASP A 203 5.95 -11.98 8.07
C ASP A 203 4.97 -12.11 9.24
N MET A 204 3.68 -12.19 8.94
CA MET A 204 2.67 -12.47 9.97
C MET A 204 2.47 -13.98 10.13
N VAL A 205 3.02 -14.54 11.21
CA VAL A 205 3.07 -15.99 11.47
C VAL A 205 2.01 -16.39 12.49
N GLU A 206 1.06 -17.23 12.09
CA GLU A 206 0.00 -17.74 12.97
C GLU A 206 0.52 -18.83 13.92
N ALA A 207 -0.05 -18.92 15.13
CA ALA A 207 0.21 -20.03 16.03
C ALA A 207 -0.24 -21.36 15.37
N GLY A 208 0.73 -22.18 14.96
CA GLY A 208 0.51 -23.42 14.22
C GLY A 208 1.11 -23.43 12.80
N ALA A 209 1.48 -22.27 12.24
CA ALA A 209 2.11 -22.17 10.93
C ALA A 209 3.64 -22.43 10.93
N VAL A 210 4.16 -23.15 11.93
CA VAL A 210 5.60 -23.40 12.14
C VAL A 210 6.24 -24.09 10.93
N GLY A 211 5.51 -25.00 10.27
CA GLY A 211 6.01 -25.68 9.08
C GLY A 211 6.20 -24.73 7.89
N ALA A 212 5.24 -23.84 7.65
CA ALA A 212 5.33 -22.82 6.60
C ALA A 212 6.44 -21.80 6.91
N PHE A 213 6.56 -21.39 8.18
CA PHE A 213 7.63 -20.50 8.63
C PHE A 213 9.02 -21.11 8.43
N ARG A 214 9.23 -22.37 8.82
CA ARG A 214 10.51 -23.07 8.58
C ARG A 214 10.81 -23.24 7.10
N ALA A 215 9.80 -23.46 6.27
CA ALA A 215 9.98 -23.51 4.83
C ALA A 215 10.47 -22.15 4.30
N LEU A 216 9.84 -21.05 4.76
CA LEU A 216 10.25 -19.69 4.47
C LEU A 216 11.71 -19.44 4.89
N GLU A 217 12.09 -19.74 6.13
CA GLU A 217 13.48 -19.61 6.59
C GLU A 217 14.46 -20.39 5.71
N GLY A 218 14.07 -21.57 5.23
CA GLY A 218 14.89 -22.41 4.36
C GLY A 218 15.18 -21.81 2.99
N PHE A 219 14.34 -20.90 2.49
CA PHE A 219 14.54 -20.25 1.18
C PHE A 219 14.71 -18.73 1.25
N ALA A 220 14.44 -18.11 2.39
CA ALA A 220 14.63 -16.70 2.62
C ALA A 220 16.09 -16.34 2.43
N ALA A 221 16.30 -15.16 1.88
CA ALA A 221 17.62 -14.73 1.49
C ALA A 221 18.44 -14.28 2.72
N SER A 222 17.78 -13.78 3.77
CA SER A 222 18.35 -13.32 5.03
C SER A 222 17.68 -14.04 6.22
N PRO A 223 18.36 -14.17 7.38
CA PRO A 223 17.75 -14.79 8.55
C PRO A 223 16.51 -14.00 8.99
N VAL A 224 15.45 -14.72 9.33
CA VAL A 224 14.21 -14.11 9.81
C VAL A 224 14.33 -13.89 11.31
N LEU A 225 14.29 -12.63 11.74
CA LEU A 225 14.44 -12.25 13.15
C LEU A 225 13.07 -12.01 13.78
N GLU A 226 12.98 -12.15 15.10
CA GLU A 226 11.77 -11.69 15.79
C GLU A 226 11.66 -10.17 15.73
N MET A 227 10.44 -9.65 15.64
CA MET A 227 10.20 -8.21 15.66
C MET A 227 10.74 -7.56 16.94
N PRO A 228 11.52 -6.46 16.83
CA PRO A 228 11.96 -5.71 18.00
C PRO A 228 10.78 -5.04 18.69
N VAL A 229 10.92 -4.78 20.00
CA VAL A 229 9.92 -4.06 20.81
C VAL A 229 9.61 -2.67 20.24
N ARG A 230 10.60 -2.06 19.59
CA ARG A 230 10.50 -0.75 18.94
C ARG A 230 10.55 -0.92 17.43
N VAL A 231 9.46 -0.57 16.74
CA VAL A 231 9.35 -0.76 15.28
C VAL A 231 10.33 0.10 14.49
N GLU A 232 10.78 1.23 15.04
CA GLU A 232 11.81 2.07 14.44
C GLU A 232 13.18 1.38 14.36
N ASP A 233 13.48 0.45 15.27
CA ASP A 233 14.76 -0.27 15.28
C ASP A 233 14.89 -1.19 14.04
N MET A 234 13.76 -1.54 13.40
CA MET A 234 13.76 -2.26 12.12
C MET A 234 14.35 -1.43 10.98
N PHE A 235 14.23 -0.11 11.04
CA PHE A 235 14.71 0.83 10.03
C PHE A 235 16.04 1.48 10.44
N THR A 236 16.42 1.38 11.71
CA THR A 236 17.62 1.99 12.29
C THR A 236 18.56 0.90 12.80
N ALA A 237 19.50 0.42 11.99
CA ALA A 237 20.54 -0.45 12.56
C ALA A 237 21.40 0.36 13.52
N ARG A 238 21.63 -0.20 14.71
CA ARG A 238 22.88 0.01 15.42
C ARG A 238 24.01 -0.46 14.53
N SER A 239 24.79 0.50 14.04
CA SER A 239 26.10 0.26 13.42
C SER A 239 27.08 -0.32 14.44
#